data_AF-A0A7Z9MIT7-F1
#
_entry.id   AF-A0A7Z9MIT7-F1
#
_cell.length_a   1.000
_cell.length_b   1.000
_cell.length_c   1.000
_cell.angle_alpha   90.00
_cell.angle_beta   90.00
_cell.angle_gamma   90.00
#
_symmetry.space_group_name_H-M   'P 1'
#
loop_
_entity.id
_entity.type
_entity.pdbx_description
1 polymer ?
#
loop_
_entity_poly.entity_id
_entity_poly.type
_entity_poly.pdbx_seq_one_letter_code
_entity_poly.pdbx_strand_id
1 'polypeptide(L)' 'MACNPGLESGLMIVQYTTAACCAELRTLSMPASVSNISTSAGIEDYNSMGATDKIVPIRYRL' A
#
# COMPACT_ATOMS: atom_id res chain seq x y z
N MET A 1 -16.33 15.36 16.22
CA MET A 1 -16.74 14.47 17.34
C MET A 1 -18.24 14.61 17.50
N ALA A 2 -18.98 13.52 17.70
CA ALA A 2 -20.45 13.57 17.78
C ALA A 2 -20.89 14.34 19.03
N CYS A 3 -21.87 15.24 18.88
CA CYS A 3 -22.43 16.01 20.00
C CYS A 3 -23.39 15.15 20.85
N ASN A 4 -24.08 14.17 20.23
CA ASN A 4 -24.97 13.23 20.91
C ASN A 4 -24.62 11.77 20.54
N PRO A 5 -23.87 11.03 21.39
CA PRO A 5 -23.54 9.64 21.14
C PRO A 5 -24.79 8.75 21.22
N GLY A 6 -25.08 7.98 20.17
CA GLY A 6 -26.21 7.03 20.10
C GLY A 6 -27.24 7.31 18.99
N LEU A 7 -27.38 8.56 18.56
CA LEU A 7 -28.18 8.97 17.38
C LEU A 7 -27.29 9.34 16.19
N GLU A 8 -26.13 9.93 16.46
CA GLU A 8 -25.19 10.41 15.45
C GLU A 8 -23.93 9.55 15.44
N SER A 9 -23.53 9.02 14.28
CA SER A 9 -22.26 8.28 14.14
C SER A 9 -21.01 9.19 14.16
N GLY A 10 -21.19 10.51 14.22
CA GLY A 10 -20.09 11.47 14.26
C GLY A 10 -19.15 11.36 13.06
N LEU A 11 -17.84 11.26 13.33
CA LEU A 11 -16.80 11.14 12.29
C LEU A 11 -16.43 9.69 11.97
N MET A 12 -17.22 8.71 12.42
CA MET A 12 -16.86 7.30 12.33
C MET A 12 -16.61 6.83 10.89
N ILE A 13 -17.38 7.33 9.92
CA ILE A 13 -17.19 7.00 8.49
C ILE A 13 -15.90 7.63 7.96
N VAL A 14 -15.59 8.87 8.33
CA VAL A 14 -14.34 9.54 7.94
C VAL A 14 -13.14 8.77 8.49
N GLN A 15 -13.23 8.30 9.74
CA GLN A 15 -12.19 7.48 10.36
C GLN A 15 -12.00 6.13 9.67
N TYR A 16 -13.09 5.50 9.22
CA TYR A 16 -13.01 4.25 8.47
C TYR A 16 -12.36 4.45 7.10
N THR A 17 -12.74 5.52 6.39
CA THR A 17 -12.15 5.89 5.10
C THR A 17 -10.68 6.24 5.23
N THR A 18 -10.28 7.00 6.26
CA THR A 18 -8.87 7.32 6.48
C THR A 18 -8.06 6.08 6.88
N ALA A 19 -8.62 5.18 7.68
CA ALA A 19 -7.98 3.91 8.02
C ALA A 19 -7.78 3.01 6.80
N ALA A 20 -8.78 2.89 5.92
CA ALA A 20 -8.67 2.13 4.68
C ALA A 20 -7.59 2.71 3.76
N CYS A 21 -7.58 4.04 3.58
CA CYS A 21 -6.54 4.73 2.81
C CYS A 21 -5.13 4.50 3.38
N CYS A 22 -4.96 4.63 4.70
CA CYS A 22 -3.68 4.34 5.35
C CYS A 22 -3.25 2.88 5.22
N ALA A 23 -4.19 1.92 5.24
CA ALA A 23 -3.89 0.51 5.08
C ALA A 23 -3.38 0.19 3.66
N GLU A 24 -3.97 0.79 2.63
CA GLU A 24 -3.48 0.68 1.26
C GLU A 24 -2.09 1.30 1.13
N LEU A 25 -1.89 2.53 1.62
CA LEU A 25 -0.60 3.21 1.58
C LEU A 25 0.50 2.43 2.30
N ARG A 26 0.18 1.79 3.43
CA ARG A 26 1.12 0.92 4.16
C ARG A 26 1.54 -0.27 3.31
N THR A 27 0.62 -0.87 2.57
CA THR A 27 0.91 -2.02 1.69
C THR A 27 1.79 -1.60 0.51
N LEU A 28 1.59 -0.40 -0.04
CA LEU A 28 2.38 0.15 -1.15
C LEU A 28 3.78 0.64 -0.73
N SER A 29 4.00 0.89 0.57
CA SER A 29 5.27 1.41 1.09
C SER A 29 6.35 0.32 1.25
N MET A 30 6.04 -0.95 0.98
CA MET A 30 7.04 -2.02 0.96
C MET A 30 7.90 -1.92 -0.30
N PRO A 31 9.22 -1.72 -0.19
CA PRO A 31 10.10 -1.62 -1.36
C PRO A 31 10.16 -2.97 -2.08
N ALA A 32 9.88 -2.99 -3.38
CA ALA A 32 9.92 -4.23 -4.16
C ALA A 32 11.34 -4.80 -4.28
N SER A 33 12.36 -3.96 -4.06
CA SER A 33 13.79 -4.32 -4.00
C SER A 33 14.13 -5.30 -2.86
N VAL A 34 13.26 -5.45 -1.85
CA VAL A 34 13.51 -6.40 -0.73
C VAL A 34 13.35 -7.86 -1.15
N SER A 35 12.64 -8.13 -2.24
CA SER A 35 12.43 -9.48 -2.76
C SER A 35 13.35 -9.74 -3.94
N ASN A 36 14.20 -10.74 -3.84
CA ASN A 36 15.10 -11.17 -4.91
C ASN A 36 14.77 -12.61 -5.30
N ILE A 37 14.32 -12.82 -6.54
CA ILE A 37 13.98 -14.15 -7.06
C ILE A 37 15.02 -14.51 -8.11
N SER A 38 15.77 -15.60 -7.95
CA SER A 38 16.69 -16.08 -8.99
C SER A 38 15.91 -16.42 -10.26
N THR A 39 16.15 -15.65 -11.33
CA THR A 39 15.60 -15.90 -12.66
C THR A 39 16.72 -16.50 -13.53
N SER A 40 16.36 -17.28 -14.55
CA SER A 40 17.33 -17.86 -15.50
C SER A 40 18.33 -18.85 -14.87
N ALA A 41 17.85 -19.76 -14.01
CA ALA A 41 18.60 -20.92 -13.51
C ALA A 41 19.98 -20.59 -12.87
N GLY A 42 20.06 -19.53 -12.07
CA GLY A 42 21.30 -19.18 -11.35
C GLY A 42 22.16 -18.12 -12.03
N ILE A 43 21.71 -17.52 -13.14
CA ILE A 43 22.50 -16.52 -13.89
C ILE A 43 22.12 -15.10 -13.49
N GLU A 44 20.85 -14.87 -13.14
CA GLU A 44 20.35 -13.57 -12.64
C GLU A 44 20.05 -13.69 -11.14
N ASP A 45 21.06 -14.05 -10.36
CA ASP A 45 20.93 -14.26 -8.91
C ASP A 45 20.73 -12.98 -8.11
N TYR A 46 20.91 -11.82 -8.73
CA TYR A 46 20.64 -10.51 -8.14
C TYR A 46 19.78 -9.66 -9.08
N ASN A 47 18.49 -9.55 -8.79
CA ASN A 47 17.55 -8.69 -9.48
C ASN A 47 17.00 -7.59 -8.56
N SER A 48 17.12 -6.34 -9.01
CA SER A 48 16.71 -5.18 -8.20
C SER A 48 15.20 -4.96 -8.17
N MET A 49 14.42 -5.79 -8.88
CA MET A 49 12.94 -5.69 -9.03
C MET A 49 12.40 -4.27 -9.34
N GLY A 50 13.23 -3.41 -9.93
CA GLY A 50 12.94 -1.98 -10.07
C GLY A 50 11.78 -1.63 -11.00
N ALA A 51 11.37 -2.55 -11.89
CA ALA A 51 10.16 -2.39 -12.69
C ALA A 51 8.89 -2.55 -11.84
N THR A 52 8.87 -3.55 -10.95
CA THR A 52 7.77 -3.77 -9.99
C THR A 52 7.67 -2.61 -9.00
N ASP A 53 8.82 -2.09 -8.55
CA ASP A 53 8.89 -0.91 -7.66
C ASP A 53 8.25 0.34 -8.26
N LYS A 54 8.31 0.50 -9.59
CA LYS A 54 7.68 1.64 -10.29
C LYS A 54 6.21 1.41 -10.64
N ILE A 55 5.80 0.16 -10.90
CA ILE A 55 4.43 -0.18 -11.31
C ILE A 55 3.44 -0.05 -10.17
N VAL A 56 3.81 -0.52 -8.97
CA VAL A 56 2.98 -0.45 -7.76
C VAL A 56 2.56 1.00 -7.42
N PRO A 57 3.44 2.01 -7.42
CA PRO A 57 3.07 3.40 -7.15
C PRO A 57 2.39 4.12 -8.33
N ILE A 58 2.60 3.69 -9.59
CA ILE A 58 1.96 4.32 -10.75
C ILE A 58 0.47 3.98 -10.87
N ARG A 59 0.05 2.83 -10.31
CA ARG A 59 -1.36 2.39 -10.29
C ARG A 59 -2.31 3.40 -9.62
N TYR A 60 -1.79 4.26 -8.76
CA TYR A 60 -2.56 5.27 -8.00
C TYR A 60 -2.33 6.72 -8.49
N ARG A 61 -1.74 6.91 -9.69
CA ARG A 61 -1.51 8.22 -10.32
C ARG A 61 -2.51 8.47 -11.46
N LEU A 62 -3.79 8.62 -11.11
CA LEU A 62 -4.82 9.26 -11.94
C LEU A 62 -5.49 10.36 -11.13
#